data_AF-A0A7J2TQB8-F1
#
_entry.id   AF-A0A7J2TQB8-F1
#
_cell.length_a   1.000
_cell.length_b   1.000
_cell.length_c   1.000
_cell.angle_alpha   90.00
_cell.angle_beta   90.00
_cell.angle_gamma   90.00
#
_symmetry.space_group_name_H-M   'P 1'
#
loop_
_entity.id
_entity.type
_entity.pdbx_description
1 polymer ?
#
loop_
_entity_poly.entity_id
_entity_poly.type
_entity_poly.pdbx_seq_one_letter_code
_entity_poly.pdbx_strand_id
1 'polypeptide(L)'
;MGYVKVKVKVRNIHKPELEAEARKLGGADTAKNIEKLWDTVIDKIDVEITRILKLPKELAKTAKIMAKTMMKRRLQRTEEATPEAIKGEEISRLRPPQKSQRTQPKEPYLPLDRFLPDK
;
A
#
# COMPACT_ATOMS: atom_id res chain seq x y z
N MET A 1 32.64 -12.92 10.48
CA MET A 1 33.05 -12.33 9.18
C MET A 1 32.19 -12.78 7.98
N GLY A 2 31.62 -14.00 7.96
CA GLY A 2 30.84 -14.52 6.82
C GLY A 2 29.53 -13.80 6.52
N TYR A 3 28.70 -13.54 7.54
CA TYR A 3 27.38 -12.90 7.36
C TYR A 3 27.45 -11.48 6.75
N VAL A 4 28.43 -10.67 7.17
CA VAL A 4 28.61 -9.31 6.64
C VAL A 4 28.96 -9.35 5.16
N LYS A 5 29.84 -10.28 4.74
CA LYS A 5 30.21 -10.46 3.32
C LYS A 5 29.02 -10.91 2.47
N VAL A 6 28.21 -11.85 2.96
CA VAL A 6 27.00 -12.31 2.24
C VAL A 6 25.99 -11.16 2.10
N LYS A 7 25.74 -10.41 3.17
CA LYS A 7 24.80 -9.27 3.16
C LYS A 7 25.22 -8.16 2.20
N VAL A 8 26.50 -7.79 2.18
CA VAL A 8 27.04 -6.80 1.24
C VAL A 8 26.94 -7.30 -0.19
N LYS A 9 27.25 -8.58 -0.42
CA LYS A 9 27.17 -9.17 -1.77
C LYS A 9 25.73 -9.17 -2.29
N VAL A 10 24.76 -9.59 -1.49
CA VAL A 10 23.34 -9.57 -1.85
C VAL A 10 22.83 -8.15 -2.13
N ARG A 11 23.25 -7.17 -1.34
CA ARG A 11 22.83 -5.77 -1.50
C ARG A 11 23.28 -5.16 -2.83
N ASN A 12 24.41 -5.61 -3.37
CA ASN A 12 25.03 -5.01 -4.55
C ASN A 12 24.82 -5.81 -5.84
N ILE A 13 23.99 -6.87 -5.83
CA ILE A 13 23.72 -7.69 -7.02
C ILE A 13 23.08 -6.83 -8.10
N HIS A 14 23.74 -6.72 -9.25
CA HIS A 14 23.27 -6.08 -10.49
C HIS A 14 22.60 -4.70 -10.31
N LYS A 15 22.89 -3.99 -9.21
CA LYS A 15 22.32 -2.66 -8.94
C LYS A 15 22.56 -1.67 -10.10
N PRO A 16 23.77 -1.59 -10.71
CA PRO A 16 24.01 -0.70 -11.85
C PRO A 16 23.17 -1.06 -13.07
N GLU A 17 23.01 -2.36 -13.34
CA GLU A 17 22.22 -2.87 -14.47
C GLU A 17 20.74 -2.60 -14.28
N LEU A 18 20.23 -2.77 -13.05
CA LEU A 18 18.84 -2.46 -12.71
C LEU A 18 18.55 -0.97 -12.89
N GLU A 19 19.44 -0.10 -12.43
CA GLU A 19 19.30 1.34 -12.64
C GLU A 19 19.37 1.74 -14.12
N ALA A 20 20.30 1.14 -14.88
CA ALA A 20 20.44 1.41 -16.31
C ALA A 20 19.18 0.98 -17.08
N GLU A 21 18.65 -0.20 -16.79
CA GLU A 21 17.44 -0.71 -17.43
C GLU A 21 16.20 0.11 -17.05
N ALA A 22 16.08 0.50 -15.79
CA ALA A 22 14.99 1.38 -15.35
C ALA A 22 15.04 2.73 -16.08
N ARG A 23 16.22 3.35 -16.24
CA ARG A 23 16.38 4.61 -16.99
C ARG A 23 16.02 4.44 -18.47
N LYS A 24 16.43 3.34 -19.11
CA LYS A 24 16.07 3.03 -20.51
C LYS A 24 14.57 2.91 -20.73
N LEU A 25 13.86 2.32 -19.78
CA LEU A 25 12.40 2.18 -19.82
C LEU A 25 11.67 3.49 -19.50
N GLY A 26 12.39 4.57 -19.16
CA GLY A 26 11.78 5.85 -18.76
C GLY A 26 11.33 5.87 -17.31
N GLY A 27 11.89 5.01 -16.46
CA GLY A 27 11.58 4.90 -15.03
C GLY A 27 10.69 3.71 -14.69
N ALA A 28 10.44 3.53 -13.39
CA ALA A 28 9.63 2.46 -12.82
C ALA A 28 8.25 2.97 -12.33
N ASP A 29 7.76 4.06 -12.92
CA ASP A 29 6.56 4.75 -12.44
C ASP A 29 5.26 4.15 -12.99
N THR A 30 5.35 3.39 -14.09
CA THR A 30 4.19 2.73 -14.72
C THR A 30 4.22 1.22 -14.47
N ALA A 31 3.03 0.63 -14.32
CA ALA A 31 2.89 -0.82 -14.11
C ALA A 31 3.53 -1.63 -15.25
N LYS A 32 3.41 -1.17 -16.50
CA LYS A 32 4.02 -1.81 -17.67
C LYS A 32 5.55 -1.85 -17.59
N ASN A 33 6.17 -0.75 -17.16
CA ASN A 33 7.62 -0.70 -17.02
C ASN A 33 8.11 -1.57 -15.86
N ILE A 34 7.38 -1.58 -14.75
CA ILE A 34 7.67 -2.48 -13.62
C ILE A 34 7.60 -3.93 -14.07
N GLU A 35 6.56 -4.34 -14.80
CA GLU A 35 6.45 -5.71 -15.32
C GLU A 35 7.64 -6.10 -16.22
N LYS A 36 8.05 -5.20 -17.11
CA LYS A 36 9.25 -5.42 -17.94
C LYS A 36 10.51 -5.60 -17.09
N LEU A 37 10.71 -4.79 -16.05
CA LEU A 37 11.85 -4.93 -15.13
C LEU A 37 11.81 -6.27 -14.38
N TRP A 38 10.62 -6.74 -13.99
CA TRP A 38 10.43 -8.04 -13.34
C TRP A 38 10.85 -9.20 -14.23
N ASP A 39 10.63 -9.10 -15.54
CA ASP A 39 10.92 -10.18 -16.47
C ASP A 39 12.35 -10.10 -17.05
N THR A 40 13.06 -8.98 -16.85
CA THR A 40 14.45 -8.79 -17.27
C THR A 40 15.46 -8.90 -16.13
N VAL A 41 15.87 -7.78 -15.53
CA VAL A 41 17.00 -7.70 -14.61
C VAL A 41 16.65 -8.27 -13.24
N ILE A 42 15.40 -8.09 -12.79
CA ILE A 42 14.98 -8.58 -11.47
C ILE A 42 14.96 -10.12 -11.44
N ASP A 43 14.56 -10.79 -12.53
CA ASP A 43 14.60 -12.25 -12.61
C ASP A 43 16.04 -12.78 -12.46
N LYS A 44 17.01 -12.10 -13.08
CA LYS A 44 18.43 -12.42 -12.92
C LYS A 44 18.89 -12.23 -11.47
N ILE A 45 18.49 -11.13 -10.83
CA ILE A 45 18.80 -10.86 -9.42
C ILE A 45 18.23 -11.97 -8.53
N ASP A 46 16.98 -12.38 -8.71
CA ASP A 46 16.34 -13.42 -7.90
C ASP A 46 17.06 -14.77 -8.03
N VAL A 47 17.50 -15.13 -9.24
CA VAL A 47 18.32 -16.33 -9.48
C VAL A 47 19.70 -16.22 -8.83
N GLU A 48 20.35 -15.06 -8.90
CA GLU A 48 21.63 -14.83 -8.22
C GLU A 48 21.51 -14.91 -6.69
N ILE A 49 20.43 -14.37 -6.12
CA ILE A 49 20.14 -14.40 -4.69
C ILE A 49 19.97 -15.86 -4.23
N THR A 50 19.16 -16.65 -4.94
CA THR A 50 18.97 -18.07 -4.58
C THR A 50 20.29 -18.86 -4.68
N ARG A 51 21.15 -18.55 -5.66
CA ARG A 51 22.50 -19.13 -5.76
C ARG A 51 23.38 -18.77 -4.56
N ILE A 52 23.42 -17.49 -4.16
CA ILE A 52 24.26 -17.01 -3.05
C ILE A 52 23.80 -17.60 -1.71
N LEU A 53 22.48 -17.67 -1.52
CA LEU A 53 21.87 -18.19 -0.29
C LEU A 53 21.74 -19.72 -0.28
N LYS A 54 22.12 -20.40 -1.37
CA LYS A 54 21.97 -21.86 -1.55
C LYS A 54 20.53 -22.34 -1.34
N LEU A 55 19.57 -21.56 -1.84
CA LEU A 55 18.15 -21.86 -1.76
C LEU A 55 17.67 -22.55 -3.06
N PRO A 56 16.58 -23.32 -3.01
CA PRO A 56 15.94 -23.87 -4.20
C PRO A 56 15.53 -22.74 -5.17
N LYS A 57 15.76 -22.95 -6.47
CA LYS A 57 15.40 -21.97 -7.53
C LYS A 57 13.89 -21.73 -7.61
N GLU A 58 13.09 -22.71 -7.22
CA GLU A 58 11.62 -22.61 -7.18
C GLU A 58 11.15 -21.50 -6.24
N LEU A 59 11.92 -21.21 -5.18
CA LEU A 59 11.60 -20.20 -4.19
C LEU A 59 11.66 -18.77 -4.78
N ALA A 60 12.52 -18.53 -5.78
CA ALA A 60 12.52 -17.28 -6.52
C ALA A 60 11.18 -17.05 -7.25
N LYS A 61 10.65 -18.10 -7.90
CA LYS A 61 9.38 -18.02 -8.64
C LYS A 61 8.20 -17.76 -7.72
N THR A 62 8.13 -18.46 -6.59
CA THR A 62 7.04 -18.26 -5.61
C THR A 62 7.10 -16.87 -5.00
N ALA A 63 8.29 -16.37 -4.64
CA ALA A 63 8.48 -15.02 -4.15
C ALA A 63 8.06 -13.96 -5.18
N LYS A 64 8.43 -14.13 -6.46
CA LYS A 64 8.02 -13.27 -7.58
C LYS A 64 6.49 -13.18 -7.72
N ILE A 65 5.79 -14.31 -7.68
CA ILE A 65 4.32 -14.36 -7.74
C ILE A 65 3.70 -13.64 -6.55
N MET A 66 4.24 -13.87 -5.35
CA MET A 66 3.75 -13.24 -4.12
C MET A 66 3.92 -11.72 -4.17
N ALA A 67 5.09 -11.24 -4.60
CA ALA A 67 5.39 -9.81 -4.76
C ALA A 67 4.47 -9.15 -5.81
N LYS A 68 4.29 -9.77 -6.99
CA LYS A 68 3.36 -9.29 -8.03
C LYS A 68 1.93 -9.19 -7.47
N THR A 69 1.49 -10.18 -6.69
CA THR A 69 0.16 -10.18 -6.06
C THR A 69 0.01 -9.06 -5.03
N MET A 70 1.02 -8.83 -4.19
CA MET A 70 1.02 -7.75 -3.21
C MET A 70 0.99 -6.37 -3.88
N MET A 71 1.74 -6.20 -4.97
CA MET A 71 1.74 -4.96 -5.76
C MET A 71 0.36 -4.67 -6.36
N LYS A 72 -0.28 -5.68 -6.98
CA LYS A 72 -1.64 -5.55 -7.52
C LYS A 72 -2.65 -5.12 -6.46
N ARG A 73 -2.59 -5.74 -5.27
CA ARG A 73 -3.45 -5.34 -4.13
C ARG A 73 -3.20 -3.90 -3.67
N ARG A 74 -1.95 -3.41 -3.75
CA ARG A 74 -1.64 -2.01 -3.41
C ARG A 74 -2.24 -1.06 -4.45
N LEU A 75 -2.07 -1.35 -5.74
CA LEU A 75 -2.65 -0.56 -6.82
C LEU A 75 -4.18 -0.50 -6.70
N GLN A 76 -4.81 -1.65 -6.50
CA GLN A 76 -6.26 -1.74 -6.32
C GLN A 76 -6.76 -0.86 -5.15
N ARG A 77 -6.08 -0.86 -4.00
CA ARG A 77 -6.47 0.01 -2.87
C ARG A 77 -6.29 1.50 -3.16
N THR A 78 -5.25 1.86 -3.92
CA THR A 78 -5.02 3.25 -4.32
C THR A 78 -6.08 3.70 -5.34
N GLU A 79 -6.53 2.79 -6.21
CA GLU A 79 -7.62 3.04 -7.16
C GLU A 79 -9.01 3.08 -6.47
N GLU A 80 -9.21 2.27 -5.43
CA GLU A 80 -10.47 2.17 -4.65
C GLU A 80 -10.63 3.28 -3.59
N ALA A 81 -9.64 4.14 -3.39
CA ALA A 81 -9.75 5.31 -2.51
C ALA A 81 -10.64 6.39 -3.17
N THR A 82 -11.93 6.12 -3.25
CA THR A 82 -12.94 7.16 -3.46
C THR A 82 -12.96 8.08 -2.23
N PRO A 83 -13.30 9.38 -2.37
CA PRO A 83 -13.42 10.30 -1.23
C PRO A 83 -14.39 9.80 -0.15
N GLU A 84 -15.26 8.84 -0.47
CA GLU A 84 -16.21 8.21 0.45
C GLU A 84 -15.58 7.14 1.36
N ALA A 85 -14.37 6.66 1.06
CA ALA A 85 -13.70 5.59 1.80
C ALA A 85 -12.99 6.08 3.07
N ILE A 86 -12.74 7.39 3.20
CA ILE A 86 -12.24 8.00 4.43
C ILE A 86 -13.45 8.31 5.32
N LYS A 87 -13.55 7.62 6.46
CA LYS A 87 -14.62 7.81 7.45
C LYS A 87 -14.57 9.25 7.99
N GLY A 88 -15.30 10.17 7.37
CA GLY A 88 -15.32 11.59 7.71
C GLY A 88 -15.17 12.58 6.55
N GLU A 89 -14.88 12.14 5.32
CA GLU A 89 -14.90 13.02 4.16
C GLU A 89 -16.32 13.08 3.58
N GLU A 90 -17.02 14.18 3.86
CA GLU A 90 -18.28 14.52 3.20
C GLU A 90 -18.03 14.62 1.68
N ILE A 91 -19.00 14.11 0.90
CA ILE A 91 -19.14 14.41 -0.54
C ILE A 91 -18.76 15.87 -0.75
N SER A 92 -17.73 16.15 -1.56
CA SER A 92 -17.30 17.53 -1.86
C SER A 92 -18.49 18.29 -2.42
N ARG A 93 -19.23 18.97 -1.54
CA ARG A 93 -20.39 19.76 -1.91
C ARG A 93 -19.81 20.96 -2.64
N LEU A 94 -19.93 20.96 -3.98
CA LEU A 94 -19.70 22.17 -4.80
C LEU A 94 -20.64 23.33 -4.41
N ARG A 95 -21.60 23.10 -3.48
CA ARG A 95 -22.47 24.10 -2.88
C ARG A 95 -22.18 24.26 -1.38
N PRO A 96 -22.24 25.49 -0.84
CA PRO A 96 -22.13 25.71 0.60
C PRO A 96 -23.18 24.88 1.36
N PRO A 97 -22.84 24.30 2.52
CA PRO A 97 -23.80 23.58 3.34
C PRO A 97 -24.94 24.52 3.74
N GLN A 98 -26.19 24.12 3.48
CA GLN A 98 -27.35 24.84 4.00
C GLN A 98 -27.30 24.77 5.53
N LYS A 99 -27.29 25.95 6.18
CA LYS A 99 -27.34 26.04 7.64
C LYS A 99 -28.54 25.24 8.15
N SER A 100 -28.27 24.20 8.94
CA SER A 100 -29.34 23.49 9.64
C SER A 100 -30.09 24.51 10.49
N GLN A 101 -31.40 24.58 10.31
CA GLN A 101 -32.23 25.36 11.23
C GLN A 101 -32.04 24.74 12.60
N ARG A 102 -31.52 25.54 13.55
CA ARG A 102 -31.41 25.16 14.96
C ARG A 102 -32.77 24.63 15.42
N THR A 103 -32.87 23.33 15.66
CA THR A 103 -33.92 22.81 16.52
C THR A 103 -33.70 23.44 17.88
N GLN A 104 -34.70 24.16 18.39
CA GLN A 104 -34.66 24.80 19.71
C GLN A 104 -34.14 23.79 20.76
N PRO A 105 -33.24 24.20 21.67
CA PRO A 105 -32.79 23.31 22.73
C PRO A 105 -34.02 22.87 23.54
N LYS A 106 -34.26 21.56 23.63
CA LYS A 106 -35.23 21.02 24.57
C LYS A 106 -34.82 21.49 25.97
N GLU A 107 -35.78 22.03 26.71
CA GLU A 107 -35.58 22.67 28.02
C GLU A 107 -34.72 21.79 28.95
N PRO A 108 -33.71 22.36 29.62
CA PRO A 108 -32.70 21.59 30.37
C PRO A 108 -33.19 21.05 31.72
N TYR A 109 -34.43 21.33 32.14
CA TYR A 109 -34.95 20.89 33.43
C TYR A 109 -35.93 19.73 33.25
N LEU A 110 -35.44 18.52 33.45
CA LEU A 110 -36.31 17.40 33.79
C LEU A 110 -36.50 17.45 35.32
N PRO A 111 -37.75 17.58 35.84
CA PRO A 111 -37.98 17.56 37.27
C PRO A 111 -37.53 16.21 37.86
N LEU A 112 -36.87 16.25 39.03
CA LEU A 112 -36.30 15.06 39.69
C LEU A 112 -37.36 14.01 40.04
N ASP A 113 -38.62 14.42 40.14
CA ASP A 113 -39.79 13.56 40.37
C ASP A 113 -39.96 12.49 39.28
N ARG A 114 -39.39 12.69 38.09
CA ARG A 114 -39.39 11.67 37.03
C ARG A 114 -38.70 10.36 37.43
N PHE A 115 -37.83 10.39 38.44
CA PHE A 115 -37.00 9.26 38.83
C PHE A 115 -37.42 8.59 40.14
N LEU A 116 -38.49 9.06 40.78
CA LEU A 116 -39.03 8.41 41.97
C LEU A 116 -40.07 7.36 41.55
N PRO A 117 -39.94 6.09 41.98
CA PRO A 117 -40.98 5.09 41.76
C PRO A 117 -42.20 5.41 42.64
N ASP A 118 -43.40 5.23 42.06
CA ASP A 118 -44.66 5.38 42.77
C ASP A 118 -44.68 4.50 44.04
N LYS A 119 -45.03 5.08 45.18
CA LYS A 119 -45.22 4.37 46.45
C LYS A 119 -46.60 3.72 46.52
#